data_AF-A0A950UJX6-F1
#
_entry.id   AF-A0A950UJX6-F1
#
_cell.length_a   1.000
_cell.length_b   1.000
_cell.length_c   1.000
_cell.angle_alpha   90.00
_cell.angle_beta   90.00
_cell.angle_gamma   90.00
#
_symmetry.space_group_name_H-M   'P 1'
#
loop_
_entity.id
_entity.type
_entity.pdbx_description
1 polymer ?
#
loop_
_entity_poly.entity_id
_entity_poly.type
_entity_poly.pdbx_seq_one_letter_code
_entity_poly.pdbx_strand_id
1 'polypeptide(L)'
;GDHTGFYTPQEPFPALTIDCVTMRRRPLLQSIVVGRPPTEDGPLGKATERFFLPLLKIIVPDIVDYDLPEAGGFHNCAIISIDKKYPKHAQKVMHAIWGAHMMSLTKLIIVVDADCNVHDYHEVAWRAFGNTDYARDLTVVEGPVDHLDHASYQQFWGGKAGIDATRKLPEEGYTRDGGWPEMVVSDPAIHERVTKRWKEYGL
;
A
#
# COMPACT_ATOMS: atom_id res chain seq x y z
N GLY A 1 21.10 2.54 11.27
CA GLY A 1 19.90 1.74 11.03
C GLY A 1 18.79 2.70 10.69
N ASP A 2 18.00 2.39 9.68
CA ASP A 2 16.87 3.20 9.24
C ASP A 2 15.56 2.38 9.26
N HIS A 3 14.48 2.98 8.78
CA HIS A 3 13.13 2.39 8.72
C HIS A 3 13.04 1.15 7.80
N THR A 4 14.05 0.88 6.98
CA THR A 4 14.14 -0.36 6.19
C THR A 4 14.59 -1.55 7.03
N GLY A 5 15.11 -1.29 8.24
CA GLY A 5 15.68 -2.30 9.13
C GLY A 5 17.14 -2.65 8.85
N PHE A 6 17.80 -1.93 7.94
CA PHE A 6 19.19 -2.16 7.56
C PHE A 6 20.11 -1.01 8.00
N TYR A 7 21.42 -1.28 8.01
CA TYR A 7 22.43 -0.23 8.11
C TYR A 7 22.76 0.31 6.73
N THR A 8 22.48 1.58 6.50
CA THR A 8 22.80 2.31 5.27
C THR A 8 24.32 2.44 5.11
N PRO A 9 24.86 2.35 3.87
CA PRO A 9 26.24 2.71 3.58
C PRO A 9 26.61 4.15 4.01
N GLN A 10 27.90 4.42 4.17
CA GLN A 10 28.38 5.77 4.47
C GLN A 10 28.25 6.66 3.25
N GLU A 11 27.70 7.85 3.45
CA GLU A 11 27.53 8.87 2.42
C GLU A 11 27.85 10.27 2.98
N PRO A 12 28.33 11.20 2.14
CA PRO A 12 28.54 12.57 2.57
C PRO A 12 27.21 13.30 2.78
N PHE A 13 27.05 13.93 3.95
CA PHE A 13 25.92 14.81 4.25
C PHE A 13 26.42 16.19 4.71
N PRO A 14 25.62 17.25 4.55
CA PRO A 14 25.95 18.57 5.08
C PRO A 14 26.14 18.54 6.60
N ALA A 15 27.18 19.23 7.08
CA ALA A 15 27.37 19.44 8.52
C ALA A 15 26.49 20.60 8.99
N LEU A 16 25.72 20.38 10.06
CA LEU A 16 24.96 21.42 10.74
C LEU A 16 25.80 22.02 11.87
N THR A 17 26.24 23.27 11.71
CA THR A 17 26.85 24.05 12.79
C THR A 17 25.76 24.69 13.64
N ILE A 18 25.79 24.46 14.95
CA ILE A 18 24.82 25.00 15.91
C ILE A 18 25.53 26.03 16.78
N ASP A 19 25.21 27.32 16.59
CA ASP A 19 25.82 28.41 17.36
C ASP A 19 25.18 28.61 18.75
N CYS A 20 23.89 28.29 18.89
CA CYS A 20 23.15 28.46 20.14
C CYS A 20 22.01 27.44 20.26
N VAL A 21 21.83 26.89 21.46
CA VAL A 21 20.71 26.02 21.84
C VAL A 21 19.96 26.66 23.01
N THR A 22 18.65 26.76 22.90
CA THR A 22 17.79 27.27 23.99
C THR A 22 16.86 26.16 24.50
N MET A 23 16.52 26.20 25.78
CA MET A 23 15.67 25.18 26.41
C MET A 23 14.90 25.72 27.62
N ARG A 24 13.81 25.04 27.97
CA ARG A 24 13.07 25.27 29.23
C ARG A 24 13.89 24.82 30.45
N ARG A 25 13.60 25.35 31.66
CA ARG A 25 14.35 25.03 32.90
C ARG A 25 14.48 23.55 33.23
N ARG A 26 13.48 22.74 32.88
CA ARG A 26 13.48 21.27 33.03
C ARG A 26 13.18 20.65 31.66
N PRO A 27 14.19 20.53 30.79
CA PRO A 27 13.96 20.07 29.42
C PRO A 27 13.55 18.60 29.40
N LEU A 28 12.76 18.25 28.38
CA LEU A 28 12.49 16.86 28.01
C LEU A 28 12.99 16.70 26.58
N LEU A 29 13.87 15.73 26.34
CA LEU A 29 14.31 15.38 25.01
C LEU A 29 13.32 14.36 24.43
N GLN A 30 12.53 14.79 23.46
CA GLN A 30 11.69 13.88 22.70
C GLN A 30 12.54 13.23 21.61
N SER A 31 12.51 11.91 21.54
CA SER A 31 13.24 11.12 20.56
C SER A 31 12.43 9.88 20.23
N ILE A 32 12.70 9.33 19.04
CA ILE A 32 12.19 8.03 18.59
C ILE A 32 13.38 7.23 18.07
N VAL A 33 13.26 5.91 18.05
CA VAL A 33 14.25 5.03 17.44
C VAL A 33 13.63 4.40 16.20
N VAL A 34 14.34 4.47 15.08
CA VAL A 34 13.92 3.82 13.83
C VAL A 34 14.72 2.55 13.59
N GLY A 35 14.11 1.59 12.91
CA GLY A 35 14.71 0.28 12.68
C GLY A 35 13.79 -0.61 11.86
N ARG A 36 13.88 -1.93 12.10
CA ARG A 36 12.98 -2.88 11.46
C ARG A 36 11.55 -2.68 11.99
N PRO A 37 10.55 -2.46 11.14
CA PRO A 37 9.17 -2.33 11.57
C PRO A 37 8.67 -3.56 12.36
N PRO A 38 7.77 -3.39 13.34
CA PRO A 38 7.13 -2.12 13.73
C PRO A 38 8.02 -1.26 14.65
N THR A 39 7.98 0.06 14.45
CA THR A 39 8.69 1.07 15.25
C THR A 39 7.76 2.26 15.55
N GLU A 40 8.19 3.25 16.34
CA GLU A 40 7.32 4.36 16.77
C GLU A 40 6.78 5.24 15.62
N ASP A 41 7.38 5.15 14.43
CA ASP A 41 6.89 5.76 13.20
C ASP A 41 5.72 5.00 12.54
N GLY A 42 5.45 3.75 12.94
CA GLY A 42 4.26 2.93 12.61
C GLY A 42 2.97 3.75 12.57
N PRO A 43 2.50 4.20 13.75
CA PRO A 43 1.28 5.02 13.87
C PRO A 43 1.35 6.36 13.12
N LEU A 44 2.54 6.97 13.01
CA LEU A 44 2.71 8.23 12.28
C LEU A 44 2.49 8.04 10.78
N GLY A 45 3.01 6.95 10.21
CA GLY A 45 2.77 6.57 8.82
C GLY A 45 1.30 6.29 8.55
N LYS A 46 0.63 5.53 9.44
CA LYS A 46 -0.81 5.26 9.33
C LYS A 46 -1.66 6.53 9.42
N ALA A 47 -1.33 7.46 10.31
CA ALA A 47 -2.02 8.75 10.36
C ALA A 47 -1.80 9.57 9.07
N THR A 48 -0.56 9.61 8.58
CA THR A 48 -0.19 10.29 7.33
C THR A 48 -1.01 9.76 6.16
N GLU A 49 -1.09 8.45 6.01
CA GLU A 49 -1.92 7.79 4.99
C GLU A 49 -3.38 8.29 4.98
N ARG A 50 -4.01 8.37 6.16
CA ARG A 50 -5.39 8.88 6.27
C ARG A 50 -5.51 10.36 5.90
N PHE A 51 -4.53 11.19 6.23
CA PHE A 51 -4.52 12.61 5.85
C PHE A 51 -4.37 12.82 4.34
N PHE A 52 -3.63 11.94 3.66
CA PHE A 52 -3.38 12.06 2.22
C PHE A 52 -4.44 11.39 1.34
N LEU A 53 -5.27 10.48 1.87
CA LEU A 53 -6.36 9.84 1.12
C LEU A 53 -7.27 10.83 0.36
N PRO A 54 -7.78 11.92 0.97
CA PRO A 54 -8.61 12.88 0.24
C PRO A 54 -7.85 13.56 -0.90
N LEU A 55 -6.57 13.86 -0.71
CA LEU A 55 -5.73 14.48 -1.74
C LEU A 55 -5.46 13.52 -2.90
N LEU A 56 -5.25 12.25 -2.60
CA LEU A 56 -5.07 11.22 -3.61
C LEU A 56 -6.35 11.03 -4.44
N LYS A 57 -7.53 11.09 -3.80
CA LYS A 57 -8.83 11.05 -4.46
C LYS A 57 -9.11 12.26 -5.36
N ILE A 58 -8.45 13.40 -5.16
CA ILE A 58 -8.54 14.52 -6.11
C ILE A 58 -7.86 14.15 -7.44
N ILE A 59 -6.73 13.43 -7.37
CA ILE A 59 -5.95 13.02 -8.55
C ILE A 59 -6.58 11.78 -9.21
N VAL A 60 -7.05 10.83 -8.39
CA VAL A 60 -7.64 9.57 -8.82
C VAL A 60 -8.97 9.35 -8.08
N PRO A 61 -10.09 9.92 -8.57
CA PRO A 61 -11.38 9.88 -7.88
C PRO A 61 -11.96 8.49 -7.68
N ASP A 62 -11.51 7.52 -8.48
CA ASP A 62 -12.00 6.15 -8.45
C ASP A 62 -11.35 5.29 -7.35
N ILE A 63 -10.36 5.81 -6.62
CA ILE A 63 -9.81 5.14 -5.43
C ILE A 63 -10.89 5.14 -4.34
N VAL A 64 -11.17 3.97 -3.78
CA VAL A 64 -12.08 3.81 -2.63
C VAL A 64 -11.30 4.00 -1.33
N ASP A 65 -10.20 3.25 -1.19
CA ASP A 65 -9.27 3.32 -0.06
C ASP A 65 -7.87 2.83 -0.48
N TYR A 66 -6.85 3.11 0.32
CA TYR A 66 -5.51 2.51 0.18
C TYR A 66 -4.87 2.22 1.53
N ASP A 67 -3.90 1.31 1.56
CA ASP A 67 -3.06 1.03 2.72
C ASP A 67 -1.59 1.06 2.32
N LEU A 68 -0.75 1.60 3.20
CA LEU A 68 0.70 1.48 3.18
C LEU A 68 1.12 0.56 4.33
N PRO A 69 1.35 -0.74 4.08
CA PRO A 69 1.66 -1.68 5.16
C PRO A 69 2.97 -1.35 5.84
N GLU A 70 3.00 -1.43 7.18
CA GLU A 70 4.26 -1.34 7.94
C GLU A 70 5.26 -2.42 7.50
N ALA A 71 4.76 -3.62 7.16
CA ALA A 71 5.55 -4.71 6.61
C ALA A 71 6.20 -4.36 5.25
N GLY A 72 5.64 -3.39 4.53
CA GLY A 72 6.21 -2.83 3.30
C GLY A 72 7.17 -1.67 3.55
N GLY A 73 7.57 -1.40 4.79
CA GLY A 73 8.30 -0.16 5.13
C GLY A 73 7.50 1.09 4.71
N PHE A 74 6.16 0.99 4.77
CA PHE A 74 5.19 1.92 4.21
C PHE A 74 5.29 2.08 2.70
N HIS A 75 6.16 2.98 2.23
CA HIS A 75 6.09 3.43 0.85
C HIS A 75 6.55 2.36 -0.14
N ASN A 76 7.26 1.28 0.25
CA ASN A 76 7.66 0.25 -0.73
C ASN A 76 6.45 -0.53 -1.27
N CYS A 77 5.33 -0.60 -0.54
CA CYS A 77 4.12 -1.28 -1.00
C CYS A 77 2.88 -0.42 -0.76
N ALA A 78 2.07 -0.20 -1.80
CA ALA A 78 0.75 0.38 -1.68
C ALA A 78 -0.32 -0.63 -2.11
N ILE A 79 -1.31 -0.86 -1.26
CA ILE A 79 -2.50 -1.66 -1.59
C ILE A 79 -3.63 -0.68 -1.84
N ILE A 80 -4.28 -0.74 -2.99
CA ILE A 80 -5.25 0.29 -3.42
C ILE A 80 -6.53 -0.40 -3.89
N SER A 81 -7.65 -0.05 -3.27
CA SER A 81 -8.97 -0.49 -3.73
C SER A 81 -9.57 0.55 -4.67
N ILE A 82 -10.16 0.09 -5.77
CA ILE A 82 -10.75 0.97 -6.79
C ILE A 82 -12.17 0.57 -7.15
N ASP A 83 -13.01 1.57 -7.42
CA ASP A 83 -14.28 1.39 -8.12
C ASP A 83 -13.98 1.21 -9.62
N LYS A 84 -13.82 -0.04 -10.05
CA LYS A 84 -13.39 -0.38 -11.40
C LYS A 84 -14.53 -0.12 -12.41
N LYS A 85 -14.28 0.79 -13.36
CA LYS A 85 -15.29 1.25 -14.34
C LYS A 85 -15.04 0.81 -15.79
N TYR A 86 -13.81 0.46 -16.14
CA TYR A 86 -13.41 0.15 -17.52
C TYR A 86 -12.20 -0.81 -17.58
N PRO A 87 -11.95 -1.46 -18.72
CA PRO A 87 -10.76 -2.29 -18.91
C PRO A 87 -9.48 -1.47 -18.69
N LYS A 88 -8.48 -2.11 -18.08
CA LYS A 88 -7.16 -1.53 -17.79
C LYS A 88 -7.18 -0.34 -16.82
N HIS A 89 -8.25 -0.19 -16.04
CA HIS A 89 -8.35 0.87 -15.04
C HIS A 89 -7.26 0.77 -13.97
N ALA A 90 -6.92 -0.45 -13.53
CA ALA A 90 -5.89 -0.68 -12.52
C ALA A 90 -4.53 -0.12 -12.96
N GLN A 91 -4.13 -0.33 -14.21
CA GLN A 91 -2.87 0.18 -14.77
C GLN A 91 -2.86 1.71 -14.83
N LYS A 92 -3.99 2.34 -15.21
CA LYS A 92 -4.12 3.81 -15.15
C LYS A 92 -3.89 4.33 -13.72
N VAL A 93 -4.47 3.67 -12.72
CA VAL A 93 -4.26 4.02 -11.31
C VAL A 93 -2.79 3.85 -10.92
N MET A 94 -2.16 2.71 -11.25
CA MET A 94 -0.73 2.47 -10.97
C MET A 94 0.15 3.61 -11.51
N HIS A 95 -0.04 4.02 -12.76
CA HIS A 95 0.73 5.12 -13.36
C HIS A 95 0.44 6.48 -12.72
N ALA A 96 -0.80 6.74 -12.30
CA ALA A 96 -1.13 7.96 -11.57
C ALA A 96 -0.41 8.02 -10.22
N ILE A 97 -0.34 6.90 -9.49
CA ILE A 97 0.38 6.79 -8.21
C ILE A 97 1.88 6.95 -8.40
N TRP A 98 2.46 6.28 -9.40
CA TRP A 98 3.88 6.45 -9.73
C TRP A 98 4.24 7.85 -10.21
N GLY A 99 3.27 8.65 -10.65
CA GLY A 99 3.46 10.08 -10.96
C GLY A 99 3.24 11.03 -9.77
N ALA A 100 2.76 10.55 -8.62
CA ALA A 100 2.25 11.40 -7.55
C ALA A 100 3.27 11.60 -6.42
N HIS A 101 4.02 12.70 -6.46
CA HIS A 101 4.84 13.21 -5.34
C HIS A 101 5.63 12.10 -4.60
N MET A 102 5.46 11.93 -3.29
CA MET A 102 6.15 10.89 -2.49
C MET A 102 5.68 9.47 -2.81
N MET A 103 4.46 9.28 -3.34
CA MET A 103 3.98 7.97 -3.80
C MET A 103 4.70 7.50 -5.06
N SER A 104 5.41 8.39 -5.77
CA SER A 104 6.28 8.01 -6.89
C SER A 104 7.38 7.03 -6.45
N LEU A 105 7.78 7.03 -5.17
CA LEU A 105 8.78 6.13 -4.62
C LEU A 105 8.25 4.69 -4.44
N THR A 106 6.93 4.47 -4.53
CA THR A 106 6.34 3.16 -4.32
C THR A 106 6.84 2.13 -5.33
N LYS A 107 7.34 1.00 -4.80
CA LYS A 107 7.95 -0.08 -5.58
C LYS A 107 6.92 -1.09 -6.04
N LEU A 108 6.02 -1.49 -5.15
CA LEU A 108 4.97 -2.46 -5.43
C LEU A 108 3.59 -1.80 -5.23
N ILE A 109 2.75 -1.84 -6.26
CA ILE A 109 1.34 -1.43 -6.16
C ILE A 109 0.48 -2.67 -6.37
N ILE A 110 -0.43 -2.97 -5.43
CA ILE A 110 -1.43 -4.01 -5.57
C ILE A 110 -2.79 -3.32 -5.70
N VAL A 111 -3.46 -3.52 -6.82
CA VAL A 111 -4.79 -2.92 -7.06
C VAL A 111 -5.87 -3.99 -6.91
N VAL A 112 -6.82 -3.76 -6.01
CA VAL A 112 -7.96 -4.65 -5.72
C VAL A 112 -9.29 -3.94 -5.99
N ASP A 113 -10.38 -4.68 -6.08
CA ASP A 113 -11.73 -4.11 -6.23
C ASP A 113 -12.19 -3.37 -4.96
N ALA A 114 -13.16 -2.47 -5.13
CA ALA A 114 -13.79 -1.65 -4.09
C ALA A 114 -14.33 -2.43 -2.88
N ASP A 115 -14.69 -3.70 -3.06
CA ASP A 115 -15.24 -4.56 -2.01
C ASP A 115 -14.16 -5.32 -1.22
N CYS A 116 -12.88 -5.08 -1.50
CA CYS A 116 -11.76 -5.62 -0.73
C CYS A 116 -11.35 -4.66 0.39
N ASN A 117 -11.26 -5.15 1.62
CA ASN A 117 -10.69 -4.36 2.71
C ASN A 117 -9.15 -4.32 2.59
N VAL A 118 -8.59 -3.18 2.17
CA VAL A 118 -7.14 -2.99 2.00
C VAL A 118 -6.33 -3.10 3.30
N HIS A 119 -7.00 -3.02 4.46
CA HIS A 119 -6.38 -3.19 5.77
C HIS A 119 -6.44 -4.65 6.27
N ASP A 120 -7.15 -5.55 5.59
CA ASP A 120 -7.13 -6.99 5.85
C ASP A 120 -6.16 -7.69 4.89
N TYR A 121 -4.94 -7.91 5.36
CA TYR A 121 -3.90 -8.53 4.54
C TYR A 121 -4.18 -9.98 4.18
N HIS A 122 -5.05 -10.69 4.91
CA HIS A 122 -5.47 -12.03 4.51
C HIS A 122 -6.38 -11.96 3.28
N GLU A 123 -7.34 -11.04 3.27
CA GLU A 123 -8.22 -10.83 2.11
C GLU A 123 -7.42 -10.33 0.90
N VAL A 124 -6.54 -9.34 1.09
CA VAL A 124 -5.69 -8.82 0.02
C VAL A 124 -4.82 -9.91 -0.57
N ALA A 125 -4.18 -10.73 0.26
CA ALA A 125 -3.35 -11.85 -0.21
C ALA A 125 -4.17 -12.87 -1.00
N TRP A 126 -5.36 -13.25 -0.50
CA TRP A 126 -6.24 -14.17 -1.21
C TRP A 126 -6.63 -13.66 -2.60
N ARG A 127 -6.99 -12.38 -2.72
CA ARG A 127 -7.30 -11.75 -4.01
C ARG A 127 -6.05 -11.60 -4.89
N ALA A 128 -4.93 -11.13 -4.36
CA ALA A 128 -3.70 -10.90 -5.12
C ALA A 128 -3.07 -12.19 -5.65
N PHE A 129 -3.24 -13.32 -4.95
CA PHE A 129 -2.74 -14.62 -5.41
C PHE A 129 -3.75 -15.34 -6.31
N GLY A 130 -5.05 -15.13 -6.09
CA GLY A 130 -6.12 -15.84 -6.79
C GLY A 130 -6.63 -15.15 -8.07
N ASN A 131 -6.62 -13.81 -8.12
CA ASN A 131 -7.26 -13.03 -9.18
C ASN A 131 -6.27 -12.54 -10.27
N THR A 132 -5.02 -12.98 -10.20
CA THR A 132 -3.93 -12.44 -11.02
C THR A 132 -3.33 -13.52 -11.91
N ASP A 133 -3.35 -13.28 -13.22
CA ASP A 133 -2.47 -13.96 -14.17
C ASP A 133 -1.20 -13.12 -14.33
N TYR A 134 -0.08 -13.55 -13.74
CA TYR A 134 1.14 -12.75 -13.70
C TYR A 134 1.76 -12.46 -15.08
N ALA A 135 1.42 -13.21 -16.14
CA ALA A 135 1.90 -12.88 -17.48
C ALA A 135 1.13 -11.71 -18.11
N ARG A 136 -0.13 -11.49 -17.68
CA ARG A 136 -1.03 -10.48 -18.25
C ARG A 136 -1.25 -9.28 -17.31
N ASP A 137 -1.29 -9.54 -16.02
CA ASP A 137 -1.79 -8.65 -14.97
C ASP A 137 -0.66 -8.03 -14.13
N LEU A 138 0.60 -8.38 -14.44
CA LEU A 138 1.79 -7.74 -13.89
C LEU A 138 2.26 -6.61 -14.83
N THR A 139 2.39 -5.41 -14.27
CA THR A 139 3.01 -4.27 -14.94
C THR A 139 4.39 -4.04 -14.33
N VAL A 140 5.45 -4.05 -15.14
CA VAL A 140 6.81 -3.76 -14.69
C VAL A 140 7.28 -2.47 -15.34
N VAL A 141 7.78 -1.54 -14.53
CA VAL A 141 8.35 -0.28 -14.99
C VAL A 141 9.64 0.00 -14.24
N GLU A 142 10.44 0.92 -14.74
CA GLU A 142 11.56 1.50 -14.00
C GLU A 142 11.23 2.94 -13.60
N GLY A 143 11.80 3.41 -12.50
CA GLY A 143 11.59 4.78 -12.04
C GLY A 143 12.33 5.12 -10.75
N PRO A 144 12.05 6.32 -10.20
CA PRO A 144 12.72 6.79 -8.99
C PRO A 144 12.34 5.92 -7.78
N VAL A 145 13.33 5.55 -6.97
CA VAL A 145 13.13 4.85 -5.69
C VAL A 145 13.75 5.65 -4.55
N ASP A 146 13.44 5.27 -3.31
CA ASP A 146 13.93 5.97 -2.13
C ASP A 146 15.46 6.00 -2.06
N HIS A 147 16.02 7.04 -1.43
CA HIS A 147 17.47 7.15 -1.18
C HIS A 147 17.98 5.89 -0.50
N LEU A 148 17.25 5.40 0.49
CA LEU A 148 17.62 4.32 1.38
C LEU A 148 17.23 2.94 0.85
N ASP A 149 16.78 2.83 -0.40
CA ASP A 149 16.40 1.56 -1.02
C ASP A 149 17.62 0.67 -1.30
N HIS A 150 17.98 -0.14 -0.30
CA HIS A 150 19.08 -1.09 -0.35
C HIS A 150 18.89 -2.22 -1.38
N ALA A 151 17.67 -2.44 -1.88
CA ALA A 151 17.39 -3.45 -2.90
C ALA A 151 17.54 -2.90 -4.33
N SER A 152 17.64 -1.58 -4.47
CA SER A 152 17.93 -0.97 -5.77
C SER A 152 19.37 -1.21 -6.17
N TYR A 153 19.61 -1.65 -7.41
CA TYR A 153 20.97 -1.86 -7.93
C TYR A 153 21.70 -0.53 -8.20
N GLN A 154 20.94 0.56 -8.38
CA GLN A 154 21.43 1.91 -8.59
C GLN A 154 20.77 2.86 -7.59
N GLN A 155 21.54 3.80 -7.05
CA GLN A 155 21.03 4.81 -6.13
C GLN A 155 19.93 5.64 -6.84
N PHE A 156 18.79 5.80 -6.18
CA PHE A 156 17.60 6.54 -6.65
C PHE A 156 16.87 5.99 -7.88
N TRP A 157 17.29 4.87 -8.48
CA TRP A 157 16.64 4.32 -9.67
C TRP A 157 16.53 2.80 -9.62
N GLY A 158 15.32 2.27 -9.80
CA GLY A 158 15.10 0.84 -9.74
C GLY A 158 13.79 0.38 -10.38
N GLY A 159 13.60 -0.95 -10.37
CA GLY A 159 12.40 -1.59 -10.86
C GLY A 159 11.21 -1.43 -9.92
N LYS A 160 10.03 -1.30 -10.51
CA LYS A 160 8.73 -1.20 -9.86
C LYS A 160 7.76 -2.19 -10.50
N ALA A 161 6.83 -2.69 -9.70
CA ALA A 161 5.84 -3.66 -10.12
C ALA A 161 4.43 -3.23 -9.70
N GLY A 162 3.48 -3.43 -10.59
CA GLY A 162 2.06 -3.24 -10.35
C GLY A 162 1.32 -4.55 -10.58
N ILE A 163 0.53 -4.98 -9.60
CA ILE A 163 -0.30 -6.19 -9.68
C ILE A 163 -1.75 -5.76 -9.80
N ASP A 164 -2.38 -6.11 -10.92
CA ASP A 164 -3.82 -5.99 -11.09
C ASP A 164 -4.50 -7.25 -10.52
N ALA A 165 -5.00 -7.12 -9.29
CA ALA A 165 -5.76 -8.16 -8.58
C ALA A 165 -7.28 -7.93 -8.64
N THR A 166 -7.74 -7.04 -9.53
CA THR A 166 -9.17 -6.76 -9.73
C THR A 166 -9.88 -7.86 -10.50
N ARG A 167 -11.21 -7.90 -10.45
CA ARG A 167 -12.00 -8.75 -11.37
C ARG A 167 -11.70 -8.41 -12.82
N LYS A 168 -11.56 -9.42 -13.68
CA LYS A 168 -11.19 -9.22 -15.08
C LYS A 168 -12.43 -9.16 -15.98
N LEU A 169 -12.45 -8.15 -16.83
CA LEU A 169 -13.54 -7.89 -17.77
C LEU A 169 -13.33 -8.66 -19.09
N PRO A 170 -14.39 -8.95 -19.87
CA PRO A 170 -14.26 -9.54 -21.19
C PRO A 170 -13.32 -8.76 -22.12
N GLU A 171 -13.36 -7.43 -22.05
CA GLU A 171 -12.51 -6.51 -22.84
C GLU A 171 -11.03 -6.57 -22.42
N GLU A 172 -10.71 -7.16 -21.27
CA GLU A 172 -9.34 -7.42 -20.82
C GLU A 172 -8.82 -8.80 -21.26
N GLY A 173 -9.61 -9.52 -22.07
CA GLY A 173 -9.28 -10.84 -22.59
C GLY A 173 -9.70 -11.99 -21.68
N TYR A 174 -10.63 -11.74 -20.74
CA TYR A 174 -11.21 -12.82 -19.93
C TYR A 174 -12.36 -13.51 -20.68
N THR A 175 -12.09 -14.69 -21.25
CA THR A 175 -12.99 -15.37 -22.20
C THR A 175 -13.62 -16.66 -21.66
N ARG A 176 -13.49 -16.93 -20.35
CA ARG A 176 -14.05 -18.15 -19.76
C ARG A 176 -15.58 -18.11 -19.79
N ASP A 177 -16.19 -19.22 -20.17
CA ASP A 177 -17.65 -19.41 -20.16
C ASP A 177 -18.22 -19.12 -18.77
N GLY A 178 -19.28 -18.31 -18.72
CA GLY A 178 -19.90 -17.83 -17.46
C GLY A 178 -19.31 -16.53 -16.91
N GLY A 179 -18.26 -15.97 -17.52
CA GLY A 179 -17.66 -14.72 -17.09
C GLY A 179 -16.84 -14.86 -15.80
N TRP A 180 -16.46 -13.73 -15.20
CA TRP A 180 -15.73 -13.73 -13.94
C TRP A 180 -16.58 -14.36 -12.83
N PRO A 181 -16.06 -15.32 -12.05
CA PRO A 181 -16.85 -16.03 -11.05
C PRO A 181 -17.33 -15.10 -9.92
N GLU A 182 -18.55 -15.33 -9.44
CA GLU A 182 -19.08 -14.66 -8.26
C GLU A 182 -18.38 -15.18 -6.99
N MET A 183 -18.15 -14.27 -6.04
CA MET A 183 -17.58 -14.63 -4.75
C MET A 183 -18.62 -15.37 -3.90
N VAL A 184 -18.21 -16.46 -3.27
CA VAL A 184 -19.05 -17.15 -2.29
C VAL A 184 -19.19 -16.25 -1.06
N VAL A 185 -20.43 -15.88 -0.74
CA VAL A 185 -20.77 -15.10 0.45
C VAL A 185 -21.73 -15.87 1.34
N SER A 186 -21.68 -15.60 2.65
CA SER A 186 -22.67 -16.16 3.57
C SER A 186 -24.05 -15.53 3.31
N ASP A 187 -25.10 -16.32 3.48
CA ASP A 187 -26.47 -15.80 3.43
C ASP A 187 -26.63 -14.68 4.48
N PRO A 188 -27.10 -13.47 4.09
CA PRO A 188 -27.16 -12.32 5.00
C PRO A 188 -28.03 -12.57 6.25
N ALA A 189 -29.14 -13.29 6.11
CA ALA A 189 -30.04 -13.58 7.22
C ALA A 189 -29.41 -14.57 8.21
N ILE A 190 -28.65 -15.55 7.70
CA ILE A 190 -27.89 -16.48 8.53
C ILE A 190 -26.76 -15.76 9.25
N HIS A 191 -25.99 -14.94 8.53
CA HIS A 191 -24.90 -14.14 9.11
C HIS A 191 -25.41 -13.24 10.24
N GLU A 192 -26.48 -12.49 10.01
CA GLU A 192 -27.07 -11.61 11.03
C GLU A 192 -27.56 -12.40 12.27
N ARG A 193 -28.22 -13.55 12.03
CA ARG A 193 -28.70 -14.41 13.11
C ARG A 193 -27.55 -14.97 13.96
N VAL A 194 -26.45 -15.38 13.32
CA VAL A 194 -25.25 -15.88 14.03
C VAL A 194 -24.61 -14.75 14.82
N THR A 195 -24.43 -13.58 14.22
CA THR A 195 -23.82 -12.40 14.86
C THR A 195 -24.61 -11.94 16.09
N LYS A 196 -25.95 -11.85 16.00
CA LYS A 196 -26.80 -11.48 17.14
C LYS A 196 -26.67 -12.44 18.33
N ARG A 197 -26.48 -13.73 18.02
CA ARG A 197 -26.40 -14.81 19.01
C ARG A 197 -24.97 -15.18 19.38
N TRP A 198 -23.96 -14.43 18.92
CA TRP A 198 -22.55 -14.80 19.08
C TRP A 198 -22.17 -15.12 20.53
N LYS A 199 -22.65 -14.28 21.46
CA LYS A 199 -22.42 -14.44 22.91
C LYS A 199 -23.08 -15.70 23.49
N GLU A 200 -24.17 -16.19 22.89
CA GLU A 200 -24.87 -17.40 23.35
C GLU A 200 -24.07 -18.68 23.06
N TYR A 201 -23.15 -18.64 22.09
CA TYR A 201 -22.40 -19.82 21.66
C TYR A 201 -21.19 -20.14 22.54
N GLY A 202 -20.78 -19.22 23.43
CA GLY A 202 -19.63 -19.43 24.32
C GLY A 202 -18.28 -19.51 23.60
N LEU A 203 -18.17 -18.86 22.43
CA LEU A 203 -16.96 -18.73 21.61
C LEU A 203 -16.32 -17.35 21.76
#